data_AF-A0A1V6KDD1-F1
#
_entry.id   AF-A0A1V6KDD1-F1
#
_cell.length_a   1.000
_cell.length_b   1.000
_cell.length_c   1.000
_cell.angle_alpha   90.00
_cell.angle_beta   90.00
_cell.angle_gamma   90.00
#
_symmetry.space_group_name_H-M   'P 1'
#
loop_
_entity.id
_entity.type
_entity.pdbx_description
1 polymer ?
#
loop_
_entity_poly.entity_id
_entity_poly.type
_entity_poly.pdbx_seq_one_letter_code
_entity_poly.pdbx_strand_id
1 'polypeptide(L)' 'MTGSKVTVLIETAERADAVDKDRALKAKEKAEAALSQLTKEHSDYEKMRLALLRAVNRISVAEKLSQN' A
#
# COMPACT_ATOMS: atom_id res chain seq x y z
N MET A 1 -19.19 15.22 16.85
CA MET A 1 -18.01 16.07 16.54
C MET A 1 -17.90 17.15 17.59
N THR A 2 -16.92 17.08 18.49
CA THR A 2 -16.43 18.24 19.24
C THR A 2 -15.45 18.97 18.32
N GLY A 3 -15.73 20.22 17.96
CA GLY A 3 -15.31 20.92 16.73
C GLY A 3 -13.81 21.12 16.43
N SER A 4 -12.89 20.41 17.10
CA SER A 4 -11.44 20.51 16.89
C SER A 4 -10.71 19.16 16.85
N LYS A 5 -11.40 18.03 17.07
CA LYS A 5 -10.79 16.69 17.08
C LYS A 5 -11.48 15.76 16.08
N VAL A 6 -10.68 15.21 15.17
CA VAL A 6 -11.08 14.10 14.30
C VAL A 6 -10.40 12.84 14.81
N THR A 7 -11.15 11.74 14.91
CA THR A 7 -10.62 10.41 15.26
C THR A 7 -11.03 9.47 14.14
N VAL A 8 -10.06 8.76 13.58
CA VAL A 8 -10.26 7.80 12.49
C VAL A 8 -9.86 6.42 13.02
N LEU A 9 -10.72 5.43 12.82
CA LEU A 9 -10.42 4.03 13.14
C LEU A 9 -10.03 3.30 11.87
N ILE A 10 -8.86 2.68 11.87
CA ILE A 10 -8.33 1.89 10.77
C ILE A 10 -7.65 0.63 11.31
N GLU A 11 -7.59 -0.41 10.48
CA GLU A 11 -6.94 -1.68 10.86
C GLU A 11 -5.43 -1.53 11.00
N THR A 12 -4.79 -0.80 10.09
CA THR A 12 -3.33 -0.61 10.06
C THR A 12 -2.97 0.83 9.70
N ALA A 13 -1.99 1.38 10.41
CA ALA A 13 -1.45 2.71 10.19
C ALA A 13 0.08 2.62 10.15
N GLU A 14 0.71 3.33 9.21
CA GLU A 14 2.16 3.39 9.07
C GLU A 14 2.57 4.86 8.92
N ARG A 15 3.60 5.30 9.65
CA ARG A 15 4.16 6.64 9.48
C ARG A 15 5.04 6.68 8.24
N ALA A 16 5.02 7.80 7.51
CA ALA A 16 5.75 7.94 6.25
C ALA A 16 7.27 7.69 6.38
N ASP A 17 7.87 8.13 7.48
CA ASP A 17 9.29 7.96 7.81
C ASP A 17 9.65 6.56 8.32
N ALA A 18 8.65 5.74 8.66
CA ALA A 18 8.83 4.35 9.05
C ALA A 18 8.67 3.38 7.87
N VAL A 19 8.34 3.88 6.68
CA VAL A 19 8.14 3.04 5.49
C VAL A 19 9.48 2.52 4.98
N ASP A 20 9.64 1.20 4.96
CA ASP A 20 10.73 0.52 4.27
C ASP A 20 10.45 0.49 2.75
N LYS A 21 11.15 1.36 2.00
CA LYS A 21 10.96 1.53 0.55
C LYS A 21 11.35 0.28 -0.25
N ASP A 22 12.44 -0.37 0.11
CA ASP A 22 12.94 -1.56 -0.60
C ASP A 22 11.98 -2.73 -0.44
N ARG A 23 11.44 -2.90 0.77
CA ARG A 23 10.40 -3.90 1.03
C ARG A 23 9.12 -3.59 0.27
N ALA A 24 8.71 -2.32 0.18
CA ALA A 24 7.52 -1.91 -0.56
C ALA A 24 7.69 -2.15 -2.08
N LEU A 25 8.87 -1.88 -2.64
CA LEU A 25 9.20 -2.17 -4.04
C LEU A 25 9.14 -3.66 -4.36
N LYS A 26 9.77 -4.51 -3.54
CA LYS A 26 9.68 -5.97 -3.71
C LYS A 26 8.25 -6.49 -3.63
N ALA A 27 7.43 -5.92 -2.75
CA ALA A 27 6.02 -6.27 -2.63
C ALA A 27 5.21 -5.87 -3.88
N LYS A 28 5.51 -4.70 -4.46
CA LYS A 28 4.92 -4.23 -5.72
C LYS A 28 5.25 -5.20 -6.86
N GLU A 29 6.53 -5.49 -7.07
CA GLU A 29 6.99 -6.39 -8.14
C GLU A 29 6.38 -7.79 -8.03
N LYS A 30 6.34 -8.35 -6.81
CA LYS A 30 5.72 -9.65 -6.56
C LYS A 30 4.23 -9.64 -6.89
N ALA A 31 3.50 -8.59 -6.50
CA ALA A 31 2.07 -8.48 -6.76
C ALA A 31 1.77 -8.28 -8.26
N GLU A 32 2.58 -7.48 -8.97
CA GLU A 32 2.47 -7.28 -10.42
C GLU A 32 2.76 -8.58 -11.18
N ALA A 33 3.84 -9.29 -10.82
CA ALA A 33 4.17 -10.59 -11.39
C ALA A 33 3.04 -11.60 -11.19
N ALA A 34 2.47 -11.67 -9.98
CA ALA A 34 1.34 -12.56 -9.69
C ALA A 34 0.10 -12.18 -10.53
N LEU A 35 -0.26 -10.89 -10.60
CA LEU A 35 -1.40 -10.43 -11.38
C LEU A 35 -1.25 -10.72 -12.88
N SER A 36 -0.03 -10.71 -13.41
CA SER A 36 0.23 -11.06 -14.82
C SER A 36 -0.13 -12.51 -15.16
N GLN A 37 -0.12 -13.40 -14.16
CA GLN A 37 -0.38 -14.83 -14.30
C GLN A 37 -1.82 -15.21 -13.88
N LEU A 38 -2.54 -14.32 -13.20
CA LEU A 38 -3.87 -14.56 -12.69
C LEU A 38 -4.94 -13.99 -13.62
N THR A 39 -6.01 -14.76 -13.85
CA THR A 39 -7.22 -14.22 -14.46
C THR A 39 -8.03 -13.42 -13.44
N LYS A 40 -8.92 -12.54 -13.91
CA LYS A 40 -9.72 -11.67 -13.03
C LYS A 40 -10.70 -12.46 -12.15
N GLU A 41 -11.10 -13.64 -12.61
CA GLU A 41 -12.03 -14.54 -11.92
C GLU A 41 -11.33 -15.39 -10.87
N HIS A 42 -9.98 -15.41 -10.86
CA HIS A 42 -9.22 -16.15 -9.86
C HIS A 42 -9.42 -15.55 -8.47
N SER A 43 -9.64 -16.41 -7.47
CA SER A 43 -9.96 -15.99 -6.09
C SER A 43 -8.86 -15.12 -5.44
N ASP A 44 -7.61 -15.31 -5.86
CA ASP A 44 -6.47 -14.51 -5.37
C ASP A 44 -6.23 -13.20 -6.15
N TYR A 45 -6.92 -12.98 -7.27
CA TYR A 45 -6.73 -11.78 -8.09
C TYR A 45 -6.96 -10.51 -7.27
N GLU A 46 -8.10 -10.42 -6.57
CA GLU A 46 -8.40 -9.21 -5.79
C GLU A 46 -7.44 -9.05 -4.61
N LYS A 47 -6.97 -10.15 -4.01
CA LYS A 47 -5.96 -10.09 -2.94
C LYS A 47 -4.65 -9.50 -3.45
N MET A 48 -4.18 -9.95 -4.62
CA MET A 48 -2.96 -9.43 -5.23
C MET A 48 -3.12 -7.99 -5.70
N ARG A 49 -4.29 -7.63 -6.23
CA ARG A 49 -4.63 -6.26 -6.60
C ARG A 49 -4.60 -5.31 -5.40
N LEU A 50 -5.19 -5.70 -4.27
CA LEU A 50 -5.12 -4.92 -3.03
C LEU A 50 -3.69 -4.85 -2.47
N ALA A 51 -2.91 -5.91 -2.61
CA ALA A 51 -1.50 -5.91 -2.21
C ALA A 51 -0.68 -4.91 -3.04
N LEU A 52 -0.89 -4.88 -4.36
CA LEU A 52 -0.28 -3.92 -5.27
C LEU A 52 -0.64 -2.48 -4.89
N LEU A 53 -1.93 -2.19 -4.71
CA LEU A 53 -2.40 -0.87 -4.32
C LEU A 53 -1.74 -0.39 -3.02
N ARG A 54 -1.64 -1.26 -2.01
CA ARG A 54 -0.96 -0.93 -0.75
C ARG A 54 0.53 -0.67 -0.94
N ALA A 55 1.22 -1.45 -1.77
CA ALA A 55 2.64 -1.27 -2.04
C ALA A 55 2.91 0.08 -2.74
N VAL A 56 2.10 0.42 -3.75
CA VAL A 56 2.18 1.71 -4.46
C VAL A 56 1.94 2.88 -3.50
N ASN A 57 0.93 2.78 -2.62
CA ASN A 57 0.64 3.82 -1.63
C ASN A 57 1.81 4.03 -0.66
N ARG A 58 2.44 2.95 -0.17
CA ARG A 58 3.61 3.04 0.71
C ARG A 58 4.77 3.77 0.02
N ILE A 59 5.10 3.38 -1.21
CA ILE A 59 6.16 4.01 -1.99
C ILE A 59 5.87 5.49 -2.20
N SER A 60 4.66 5.83 -2.66
CA SER A 60 4.28 7.22 -2.93
C SER A 60 4.35 8.11 -1.68
N VAL A 61 3.95 7.60 -0.52
CA VAL A 61 4.01 8.35 0.74
C VAL A 61 5.46 8.52 1.21
N ALA A 62 6.29 7.48 1.12
CA ALA A 62 7.71 7.57 1.47
C ALA A 62 8.46 8.57 0.58
N GLU A 63 8.15 8.61 -0.71
CA GLU A 63 8.76 9.55 -1.65
C GLU A 63 8.42 11.00 -1.35
N LYS A 64 7.18 11.29 -0.92
CA LYS A 64 6.78 12.65 -0.52
C LYS A 64 7.59 13.16 0.69
N LEU A 65 8.03 12.28 1.59
CA LEU A 65 8.87 12.66 2.72
C LEU A 65 10.29 13.04 2.29
N SER A 66 10.83 12.40 1.24
CA SER A 66 12.19 12.66 0.74
C SER A 66 12.34 13.97 -0.06
N GLN A 67 11.23 14.59 -0.45
CA GLN A 67 11.18 15.82 -1.24
C GLN A 67 11.00 17.09 -0.38
N ASN A 68 10.95 16.93 0.95
CA ASN A 68 10.88 18.00 1.94
C ASN A 68 12.19 18.07 2.73
#